data_AF-A0A973RQX2-F1
#
_entry.id   AF-A0A973RQX2-F1
#
_cell.length_a   1.000
_cell.length_b   1.000
_cell.length_c   1.000
_cell.angle_alpha   90.00
_cell.angle_beta   90.00
_cell.angle_gamma   90.00
#
_symmetry.space_group_name_H-M   'P 1'
#
loop_
_entity.id
_entity.type
_entity.pdbx_description
1 polymer ?
#
loop_
_entity_poly.entity_id
_entity_poly.type
_entity_poly.pdbx_seq_one_letter_code
_entity_poly.pdbx_strand_id
1 'polypeptide(L)'
;ELHHVDLGIGYELEDLPAEFSQREIDFLAARFSGHPDVPPTRLTDGTHAWRTGREATEPEVTVSGPAPELLGWLAGRRDGSGLTLQGGPLPALPPL
;
A
#
# COMPACT_ATOMS: atom_id res chain seq x y z
N GLU A 1 -12.32 -2.87 21.85
CA GLU A 1 -12.52 -1.91 20.75
C GLU A 1 -11.31 -0.99 20.69
N LEU A 2 -10.45 -1.14 19.68
CA LEU A 2 -9.29 -0.27 19.48
C LEU A 2 -9.68 0.79 18.44
N HIS A 3 -10.44 1.79 18.88
CA HIS A 3 -10.55 3.08 18.22
C HIS A 3 -9.58 4.03 18.91
N HIS A 4 -8.29 4.01 18.56
CA HIS A 4 -7.35 5.09 18.88
C HIS A 4 -6.20 5.08 17.87
N VAL A 5 -6.57 5.35 16.62
CA VAL A 5 -5.64 5.92 15.66
C VAL A 5 -6.22 7.29 15.30
N ASP A 6 -6.12 8.19 16.27
CA ASP A 6 -6.10 9.62 15.99
C ASP A 6 -4.63 9.92 15.63
N LEU A 7 -4.27 9.74 14.35
CA LEU A 7 -2.95 10.04 13.76
C LEU A 7 -2.77 11.56 13.60
N GLY A 8 -3.06 12.31 14.68
CA GLY A 8 -3.28 13.76 14.62
C GLY A 8 -2.47 14.60 15.58
N ILE A 9 -1.52 14.00 16.32
CA ILE A 9 -0.57 14.73 17.19
C ILE A 9 0.81 14.09 17.17
N GLY A 10 1.58 14.34 16.10
CA GLY A 10 3.04 14.14 16.07
C GLY A 10 3.56 12.71 15.90
N TYR A 11 2.71 11.75 15.50
CA TYR A 11 3.12 10.42 15.06
C TYR A 11 2.90 10.33 13.54
N GLU A 12 4.00 10.33 12.78
CA GLU A 12 3.98 10.14 11.34
C GLU A 12 4.05 8.64 11.00
N LEU A 13 3.79 8.27 9.74
CA LEU A 13 3.89 6.87 9.31
C LEU A 13 5.32 6.32 9.44
N GLU A 14 6.29 7.22 9.38
CA GLU A 14 7.72 6.97 9.59
C GLU A 14 8.04 6.54 11.03
N ASP A 15 7.20 6.91 12.01
CA ASP A 15 7.40 6.60 13.42
C ASP A 15 6.80 5.24 13.82
N LEU A 16 6.13 4.56 12.88
CA LEU A 16 5.53 3.25 13.11
C LEU A 16 6.61 2.16 13.19
N PRO A 17 6.48 1.19 14.12
CA PRO A 17 7.36 0.02 14.15
C PRO A 17 7.31 -0.73 12.81
N ALA A 18 8.47 -1.16 12.30
CA ALA A 18 8.56 -1.82 10.99
C ALA A 18 7.63 -3.03 10.85
N GLU A 19 7.53 -3.86 11.88
CA GLU A 19 6.64 -5.03 11.91
C GLU A 19 5.16 -4.63 11.85
N PHE A 20 4.80 -3.49 12.46
CA PHE A 20 3.45 -2.96 12.38
C PHE A 20 3.14 -2.49 10.96
N SER A 21 4.02 -1.68 10.36
CA SER A 21 3.86 -1.20 8.99
C SER A 21 3.75 -2.35 7.99
N GLN A 22 4.58 -3.38 8.14
CA GLN A 22 4.51 -4.58 7.30
C GLN A 22 3.15 -5.27 7.40
N ARG A 23 2.68 -5.55 8.63
CA ARG A 23 1.40 -6.23 8.85
C ARG A 23 0.20 -5.41 8.35
N GLU A 24 0.29 -4.10 8.48
CA GLU A 24 -0.76 -3.19 8.00
C GLU A 24 -0.78 -3.12 6.47
N ILE A 25 0.39 -3.12 5.82
CA ILE A 25 0.49 -3.24 4.36
C ILE A 25 -0.08 -4.59 3.89
N ASP A 26 0.25 -5.70 4.56
CA ASP A 26 -0.34 -7.02 4.27
C ASP A 26 -1.87 -6.95 4.31
N PHE A 27 -2.42 -6.38 5.38
CA PHE A 27 -3.86 -6.28 5.58
C PHE A 27 -4.55 -5.43 4.51
N LEU A 28 -4.02 -4.24 4.21
CA LEU A 28 -4.61 -3.35 3.22
C LEU A 28 -4.44 -3.86 1.78
N ALA A 29 -3.28 -4.42 1.45
CA ALA A 29 -3.07 -5.04 0.15
C ALA A 29 -4.04 -6.21 -0.08
N ALA A 30 -4.25 -7.06 0.94
CA ALA A 30 -5.22 -8.15 0.87
C ALA A 30 -6.66 -7.66 0.66
N ARG A 31 -7.00 -6.46 1.16
CA ARG A 31 -8.35 -5.90 1.04
C ARG A 31 -8.74 -5.55 -0.40
N PHE A 32 -7.78 -5.19 -1.24
CA PHE A 32 -8.03 -4.93 -2.67
C PHE A 32 -7.66 -6.12 -3.58
N SER A 33 -7.19 -7.23 -3.03
CA SER A 33 -6.90 -8.45 -3.81
C SER A 33 -8.17 -9.00 -4.47
N GLY A 34 -8.07 -9.32 -5.76
CA GLY A 34 -9.18 -9.76 -6.59
C GLY A 34 -10.12 -8.63 -7.05
N HIS A 35 -9.88 -7.37 -6.65
CA HIS A 35 -10.77 -6.27 -7.01
C HIS A 35 -10.72 -6.00 -8.54
N PRO A 36 -11.86 -6.03 -9.26
CA PRO A 36 -11.89 -5.95 -10.72
C PRO A 36 -11.36 -4.61 -11.25
N ASP A 37 -11.55 -3.52 -10.50
CA ASP A 37 -11.14 -2.19 -10.92
C ASP A 37 -9.68 -1.84 -10.58
N VAL A 38 -9.00 -2.67 -9.79
CA VAL A 38 -7.58 -2.45 -9.45
C VAL A 38 -6.74 -3.37 -10.34
N PRO A 39 -5.81 -2.85 -11.15
CA PRO A 39 -4.97 -3.69 -12.00
C PRO A 39 -4.10 -4.65 -11.16
N PRO A 40 -3.66 -5.79 -11.71
CA PRO A 40 -2.73 -6.67 -11.02
C PRO A 40 -1.48 -5.90 -10.61
N THR A 41 -1.33 -5.65 -9.31
CA THR A 41 -0.32 -4.73 -8.79
C THR A 41 0.60 -5.45 -7.83
N ARG A 42 1.91 -5.34 -8.07
CA ARG A 42 2.94 -5.75 -7.12
C ARG A 42 3.40 -4.54 -6.33
N LEU A 43 3.51 -4.68 -5.01
CA LEU A 43 4.12 -3.67 -4.13
C LEU A 43 5.43 -4.21 -3.57
N THR A 44 6.41 -3.34 -3.32
CA THR A 44 7.63 -3.75 -2.60
C THR A 44 8.34 -2.59 -1.92
N ASP A 45 8.85 -2.83 -0.72
CA ASP A 45 9.74 -1.89 -0.01
C ASP A 45 11.23 -2.18 -0.27
N GLY A 46 11.53 -3.11 -1.17
CA GLY A 46 12.88 -3.62 -1.45
C GLY A 46 13.29 -4.83 -0.60
N THR A 47 12.58 -5.10 0.50
CA THR A 47 12.81 -6.25 1.39
C THR A 47 11.64 -7.23 1.33
N HIS A 48 10.42 -6.71 1.37
CA HIS A 48 9.15 -7.40 1.34
C HIS A 48 8.42 -7.12 0.02
N ALA A 49 7.49 -8.00 -0.31
CA ALA A 49 6.67 -7.85 -1.50
C ALA A 49 5.25 -8.32 -1.25
N TRP A 50 4.31 -7.58 -1.82
CA TRP A 50 2.88 -7.83 -1.73
C TRP A 50 2.25 -7.84 -3.12
N ARG A 51 1.02 -8.37 -3.19
CA ARG A 51 0.19 -8.31 -4.39
C ARG A 51 -1.20 -7.80 -4.03
N THR A 52 -1.81 -7.08 -4.95
CA THR A 52 -3.18 -6.60 -4.84
C THR A 52 -3.82 -6.42 -6.22
N GLY A 53 -5.11 -6.09 -6.25
CA GLY A 53 -5.91 -5.96 -7.46
C GLY A 53 -6.24 -7.30 -8.12
N ARG A 54 -6.69 -7.25 -9.38
CA ARG A 54 -7.06 -8.43 -10.17
C ARG A 54 -5.98 -9.52 -10.11
N GLU A 55 -6.41 -10.77 -10.09
CA GLU A 55 -5.50 -11.90 -10.16
C GLU A 55 -4.79 -11.97 -11.52
N ALA A 56 -3.47 -12.13 -11.50
CA ALA A 56 -2.67 -12.42 -12.68
C ALA A 56 -1.35 -13.10 -12.28
N THR A 57 -0.77 -13.86 -13.21
CA THR A 57 0.56 -14.45 -13.04
C THR A 57 1.62 -13.37 -12.85
N GLU A 58 1.61 -12.38 -13.73
CA GLU A 58 2.52 -11.23 -13.72
C GLU A 58 1.80 -9.93 -13.35
N PRO A 59 2.46 -9.01 -12.64
CA PRO A 59 1.89 -7.70 -12.36
C PRO A 59 1.82 -6.86 -13.63
N GLU A 60 0.75 -6.09 -13.77
CA GLU A 60 0.61 -5.02 -14.76
C GLU A 60 1.38 -3.77 -14.28
N VAL A 61 1.31 -3.47 -12.99
CA VAL A 61 2.02 -2.36 -12.36
C VAL A 61 2.86 -2.86 -11.19
N THR A 62 4.10 -2.39 -11.09
CA THR A 62 4.91 -2.53 -9.87
C THR A 62 5.10 -1.18 -9.21
N VAL A 63 4.73 -1.10 -7.93
CA VAL A 63 4.86 0.08 -7.07
C VAL A 63 5.94 -0.21 -6.05
N SER A 64 6.98 0.62 -6.02
CA SER A 64 8.14 0.43 -5.14
C SER A 64 8.40 1.69 -4.32
N GLY A 65 8.72 1.53 -3.05
CA GLY A 65 9.09 2.67 -2.19
C GLY A 65 9.10 2.30 -0.71
N PRO A 66 9.52 3.20 0.18
CA PRO A 66 9.55 2.94 1.62
C PRO A 66 8.20 2.48 2.16
N ALA A 67 8.20 1.63 3.18
CA ALA A 67 6.96 1.13 3.81
C ALA A 67 5.98 2.25 4.22
N PRO A 68 6.40 3.40 4.78
CA PRO A 68 5.50 4.52 5.07
C PRO A 68 4.76 5.08 3.83
N GLU A 69 5.45 5.16 2.69
CA GLU A 69 4.84 5.63 1.43
C GLU A 69 3.83 4.61 0.88
N LEU A 70 4.17 3.32 0.90
CA LEU A 70 3.27 2.26 0.48
C LEU A 70 2.02 2.18 1.36
N LEU A 71 2.21 2.24 2.69
CA LEU A 71 1.12 2.25 3.66
C LEU A 71 0.25 3.50 3.49
N GLY A 72 0.86 4.67 3.32
CA GLY A 72 0.15 5.93 3.11
C GLY A 72 -0.73 5.89 1.86
N TRP A 73 -0.23 5.37 0.75
CA TRP A 73 -1.02 5.20 -0.47
C TRP A 73 -2.15 4.18 -0.29
N LEU A 74 -1.86 2.98 0.25
CA LEU A 74 -2.87 1.94 0.50
C LEU A 74 -4.00 2.41 1.43
N ALA A 75 -3.68 3.27 2.41
CA ALA A 75 -4.64 3.86 3.32
C ALA A 75 -5.37 5.09 2.75
N GLY A 76 -5.05 5.52 1.52
CA GLY A 76 -5.61 6.73 0.91
C GLY A 76 -5.15 8.04 1.58
N ARG A 77 -4.05 8.01 2.34
CA ARG A 77 -3.50 9.16 3.10
C ARG A 77 -2.36 9.88 2.39
N ARG A 78 -1.71 9.25 1.41
CA ARG A 78 -0.67 9.85 0.56
C ARG A 78 -1.02 9.67 -0.91
N ASP A 79 -0.60 10.62 -1.73
CA ASP A 79 -0.80 10.64 -3.18
C ASP A 79 0.18 9.73 -3.94
N GLY A 80 1.14 9.13 -3.23
CA GLY A 80 2.17 8.26 -3.80
C GLY A 80 3.32 9.01 -4.49
N SER A 81 3.50 10.31 -4.22
CA SER A 81 4.63 11.09 -4.75
C SER A 81 6.00 10.54 -4.34
N GLY A 82 6.10 9.81 -3.22
CA GLY A 82 7.32 9.10 -2.79
C GLY A 82 7.51 7.71 -3.42
N LEU A 83 6.62 7.28 -4.33
CA LEU A 83 6.64 5.94 -4.93
C LEU A 83 7.23 5.95 -6.34
N THR A 84 7.92 4.86 -6.68
CA THR A 84 8.40 4.57 -8.03
C THR A 84 7.45 3.59 -8.71
N LEU A 85 7.16 3.83 -9.98
CA LEU A 85 6.19 3.06 -10.77
C LEU A 85 6.87 2.41 -11.97
N GLN A 86 6.50 1.16 -12.25
CA GLN A 86 6.89 0.44 -13.45
C GLN A 86 5.66 -0.21 -14.09
N GLY A 87 5.57 -0.14 -15.42
CA GLY A 87 4.49 -0.76 -16.21
C GLY A 87 3.30 0.15 -16.48
N GLY A 88 2.96 1.05 -15.55
CA GLY A 88 1.84 1.98 -15.69
C GLY A 88 1.80 3.06 -14.60
N PRO A 89 0.74 3.89 -14.58
CA PRO A 89 0.53 4.89 -13.54
C PRO A 89 0.20 4.24 -12.20
N LEU A 90 0.26 5.02 -11.11
CA LEU A 90 -0.15 4.58 -9.79
C LEU A 90 -1.63 4.19 -9.83
N PRO A 91 -2.02 2.98 -9.39
CA PRO A 91 -3.41 2.59 -9.38
C PRO A 91 -4.25 3.48 -8.47
N ALA A 92 -5.43 3.90 -8.96
CA ALA A 92 -6.45 4.49 -8.13
C ALA A 92 -7.12 3.39 -7.30
N LEU A 93 -7.00 3.47 -5.97
CA LEU A 93 -7.64 2.53 -5.07
C LEU A 93 -9.07 3.00 -4.74
N PRO A 94 -10.08 2.11 -4.79
CA PRO A 94 -11.41 2.41 -4.28
C PRO A 94 -11.39 2.81 -2.80
N PRO A 95 -12.39 3.56 -2.31
CA PRO A 95 -12.56 3.81 -0.87
C PRO A 95 -12.64 2.50 -0.05
N LEU A 96 -12.11 2.52 1.17
CA LEU A 96 -12.02 1.36 2.09
C LEU A 96 -13.36 0.92 2.70
#